data_AF-A0A5C6UXS3-F1
#
_entry.id   AF-A0A5C6UXS3-F1
#
_cell.length_a   1.000
_cell.length_b   1.000
_cell.length_c   1.000
_cell.angle_alpha   90.00
_cell.angle_beta   90.00
_cell.angle_gamma   90.00
#
_symmetry.space_group_name_H-M   'P 1'
#
loop_
_entity.id
_entity.type
_entity.pdbx_description
1 polymer ?
#
loop_
_entity_poly.entity_id
_entity_poly.type
_entity_poly.pdbx_seq_one_letter_code
_entity_poly.pdbx_strand_id
1 'polypeptide(L)'
;MGIKKLFNFKGSANLQKVKEMRIDKNYGGIIHQLNLDEFWHSLQGAEKAFIRNRTSWSFGGRIKSEELDDPKSTAQTKRSVYAFLLGNASWASEAKEYELAEKLLNEVIKRTNNIFIVHRCYKELIVMHHKLSKQHEGSLEKCIEFSKLHIEIAPLLFENAMNTGIEPPRIAAFNIMMKMYEEKGLLEEYENVFKLEQQYKNGTFE
;
A
#
# COMPACT_ATOMS: atom_id res chain seq x y z
N MET A 1 19.80 -19.51 -25.22
CA MET A 1 19.82 -18.03 -25.31
C MET A 1 18.72 -17.54 -24.37
N GLY A 2 18.96 -17.10 -23.13
CA GLY A 2 19.84 -16.04 -22.69
C GLY A 2 19.00 -14.99 -21.94
N ILE A 3 18.23 -15.39 -20.92
CA ILE A 3 17.46 -14.47 -20.06
C ILE A 3 18.43 -13.91 -19.02
N LYS A 4 19.19 -12.91 -19.43
CA LYS A 4 19.93 -12.02 -18.53
C LYS A 4 19.55 -10.60 -18.91
N LYS A 5 18.61 -10.02 -18.16
CA LYS A 5 18.47 -8.58 -17.86
C LYS A 5 17.08 -8.32 -17.27
N LEU A 6 16.92 -8.48 -15.96
CA LEU A 6 15.87 -7.78 -15.21
C LEU A 6 16.29 -7.30 -13.81
N PHE A 7 17.54 -7.52 -13.40
CA PHE A 7 18.04 -6.99 -12.13
C PHE A 7 18.99 -5.83 -12.36
N ASN A 8 18.46 -4.62 -12.20
CA ASN A 8 19.28 -3.43 -12.03
C ASN A 8 18.58 -2.45 -11.07
N PHE A 9 18.35 -2.88 -9.83
CA PHE A 9 18.12 -1.95 -8.73
C PHE A 9 19.47 -1.33 -8.33
N LYS A 10 19.92 -0.36 -9.13
CA LYS A 10 20.93 0.58 -8.68
C LYS A 10 20.29 1.44 -7.60
N GLY A 11 20.74 1.26 -6.37
CA GLY A 11 20.52 2.21 -5.29
C GLY A 11 20.92 3.60 -5.76
N SER A 12 19.92 4.46 -5.96
CA SER A 12 20.14 5.87 -6.21
C SER A 12 20.25 6.55 -4.86
N ALA A 13 21.44 6.46 -4.28
CA ALA A 13 21.98 7.54 -3.46
C ALA A 13 22.06 8.81 -4.34
N ASN A 14 20.95 9.53 -4.44
CA ASN A 14 20.94 10.92 -4.90
C ASN A 14 20.18 11.73 -3.85
N LEU A 15 20.93 12.09 -2.82
CA LEU A 15 20.77 13.31 -2.05
C LEU A 15 20.77 14.50 -3.03
N GLN A 16 19.63 14.75 -3.69
CA GLN A 16 19.36 16.09 -4.19
C GLN A 16 18.89 16.91 -3.02
N LYS A 17 19.77 17.82 -2.58
CA LYS A 17 19.44 19.02 -1.82
C LYS A 17 18.24 19.70 -2.48
N VAL A 18 17.04 19.42 -1.96
CA VAL A 18 15.87 20.23 -2.26
C VAL A 18 16.11 21.57 -1.58
N LYS A 19 16.38 22.56 -2.42
CA LYS A 19 16.40 23.98 -2.09
C LYS A 19 15.07 24.28 -1.38
N GLU A 20 15.13 24.66 -0.10
CA GLU A 20 13.95 25.07 0.69
C GLU A 20 13.26 26.27 0.01
N MET A 21 12.35 25.98 -0.91
CA MET A 21 11.20 26.84 -1.10
C MET A 21 10.44 26.76 0.23
N ARG A 22 10.33 27.87 0.94
CA ARG A 22 9.37 27.99 2.05
C ARG A 22 7.99 27.73 1.45
N ILE A 23 7.55 26.48 1.49
CA ILE A 23 6.15 26.15 1.34
C ILE A 23 5.52 26.80 2.55
N ASP A 24 4.78 27.91 2.34
CA ASP A 24 3.94 28.46 3.40
C ASP A 24 3.14 27.29 3.97
N LYS A 25 3.22 27.13 5.30
CA LYS A 25 2.69 25.97 6.00
C LYS A 25 1.16 25.92 5.80
N ASN A 26 0.74 25.21 4.76
CA ASN A 26 -0.68 25.10 4.37
C ASN A 26 -1.46 24.22 5.35
N TYR A 27 -0.77 23.35 6.10
CA TYR A 27 -1.37 22.41 7.04
C TYR A 27 -0.59 22.35 8.35
N GLY A 28 -1.28 22.13 9.46
CA GLY A 28 -0.69 21.91 10.78
C GLY A 28 -1.09 20.57 11.37
N GLY A 29 -1.11 20.49 12.71
CA GLY A 29 -1.56 19.30 13.44
C GLY A 29 -0.84 18.01 13.06
N ILE A 30 -1.60 16.90 13.04
CA ILE A 30 -1.09 15.55 12.76
C ILE A 30 -0.68 15.40 11.30
N ILE A 31 -1.38 16.05 10.35
CA ILE A 31 -1.01 15.97 8.93
C ILE A 31 0.42 16.46 8.72
N HIS A 32 0.73 17.63 9.28
CA HIS A 32 2.07 18.18 9.20
C HIS A 32 3.09 17.37 10.02
N GLN A 33 2.72 16.94 11.23
CA GLN A 33 3.60 16.12 12.08
C GLN A 33 4.05 14.84 11.38
N LEU A 34 3.19 14.23 10.56
CA LEU A 34 3.46 12.99 9.84
C LEU A 34 4.03 13.21 8.42
N ASN A 35 4.37 14.46 8.05
CA ASN A 35 4.84 14.87 6.72
C ASN A 35 3.87 14.43 5.59
N LEU A 36 2.56 14.60 5.82
CA LEU A 36 1.50 14.21 4.88
C LEU A 36 1.00 15.38 4.03
N ASP A 37 1.64 16.55 4.07
CA ASP A 37 1.16 17.79 3.45
C ASP A 37 0.82 17.62 1.95
N GLU A 38 1.71 17.01 1.16
CA GLU A 38 1.48 16.78 -0.28
C GLU A 38 0.36 15.78 -0.54
N PHE A 39 0.36 14.65 0.17
CA PHE A 39 -0.70 13.65 0.07
C PHE A 39 -2.05 14.24 0.45
N TRP A 40 -2.09 14.98 1.56
CA TRP A 40 -3.28 15.66 2.04
C TRP A 40 -3.76 16.69 1.02
N HIS A 41 -2.87 17.47 0.41
CA HIS A 41 -3.24 18.40 -0.65
C HIS A 41 -3.96 17.71 -1.82
N SER A 42 -3.52 16.51 -2.19
CA SER A 42 -4.12 15.72 -3.29
C SER A 42 -5.53 15.18 -3.01
N LEU A 43 -5.96 15.15 -1.74
CA LEU A 43 -7.28 14.66 -1.36
C LEU A 43 -8.39 15.70 -1.61
N GLN A 44 -9.54 15.21 -2.03
CA GLN A 44 -10.76 16.00 -2.19
C GLN A 44 -11.34 16.43 -0.83
N GLY A 45 -12.22 17.43 -0.84
CA GLY A 45 -12.86 17.94 0.38
C GLY A 45 -13.63 16.86 1.16
N ALA A 46 -14.37 15.98 0.46
CA ALA A 46 -15.11 14.88 1.08
C ALA A 46 -14.18 13.84 1.72
N GLU A 47 -13.07 13.50 1.05
CA GLU A 47 -12.05 12.57 1.56
C GLU A 47 -11.38 13.12 2.83
N LYS A 48 -11.02 14.41 2.83
CA LYS A 48 -10.49 15.10 4.00
C LYS A 48 -11.49 15.09 5.15
N ALA A 49 -12.75 15.43 4.88
CA ALA A 49 -13.82 15.41 5.89
C ALA A 49 -14.02 14.01 6.49
N PHE A 50 -13.97 12.95 5.67
CA PHE A 50 -14.03 11.58 6.12
C PHE A 50 -12.89 11.25 7.10
N ILE A 51 -11.64 11.53 6.72
CA ILE A 51 -10.47 11.24 7.56
C ILE A 51 -10.52 12.04 8.86
N ARG A 52 -10.90 13.32 8.82
CA ARG A 52 -11.07 14.16 10.03
C ARG A 52 -12.04 13.54 11.01
N ASN A 53 -13.24 13.17 10.54
CA ASN A 53 -14.29 12.59 11.37
C ASN A 53 -13.87 11.26 11.99
N ARG A 54 -13.32 10.34 11.19
CA ARG A 54 -12.86 9.03 11.69
C ARG A 54 -11.69 9.16 12.66
N THR A 55 -10.78 10.08 12.37
CA THR A 55 -9.61 10.30 13.22
C THR A 55 -10.01 10.86 14.57
N SER A 56 -10.89 11.86 14.61
CA SER A 56 -11.45 12.43 15.85
C SER A 56 -12.05 11.35 16.75
N TRP A 57 -12.86 10.45 16.19
CA TRP A 57 -13.41 9.30 16.92
C TRP A 57 -12.33 8.33 17.40
N SER A 58 -11.31 8.05 16.58
CA SER A 58 -10.21 7.15 16.94
C SER A 58 -9.33 7.65 18.08
N PHE A 59 -9.40 8.94 18.40
CA PHE A 59 -8.74 9.58 19.55
C PHE A 59 -9.71 9.88 20.71
N GLY A 60 -10.92 9.32 20.67
CA GLY A 60 -11.94 9.51 21.72
C GLY A 60 -12.40 10.95 21.85
N GLY A 61 -12.39 11.72 20.75
CA GLY A 61 -12.77 13.13 20.73
C GLY A 61 -11.76 14.09 21.37
N ARG A 62 -10.59 13.61 21.81
CA ARG A 62 -9.54 14.45 22.41
C ARG A 62 -8.89 15.41 21.41
N ILE A 63 -8.89 15.01 20.13
CA ILE A 63 -8.45 15.84 19.01
C ILE A 63 -9.71 16.11 18.19
N LYS A 64 -10.04 17.39 18.02
CA LYS A 64 -11.19 17.79 17.20
C LYS A 64 -10.89 17.53 15.72
N SER A 65 -11.94 17.39 14.92
CA SER A 65 -11.83 17.10 13.49
C SER A 65 -10.97 18.14 12.75
N GLU A 66 -11.11 19.42 13.09
CA GLU A 66 -10.41 20.55 12.45
C GLU A 66 -8.94 20.64 12.90
N GLU A 67 -8.64 20.20 14.12
CA GLU A 67 -7.28 20.20 14.67
C GLU A 67 -6.36 19.20 13.96
N LEU A 68 -6.90 18.33 13.09
CA LEU A 68 -6.11 17.37 12.36
C LEU A 68 -5.10 18.05 11.41
N ASP A 69 -5.53 19.11 10.74
CA ASP A 69 -4.79 19.74 9.64
C ASP A 69 -4.84 21.28 9.64
N ASP A 70 -5.53 21.93 10.60
CA ASP A 70 -5.49 23.39 10.75
C ASP A 70 -4.03 23.89 10.86
N PRO A 71 -3.60 24.90 10.06
CA PRO A 71 -2.24 25.45 10.07
C PRO A 71 -1.71 25.84 11.45
N LYS A 72 -2.60 26.25 12.36
CA LYS A 72 -2.31 26.68 13.73
C LYS A 72 -2.42 25.55 14.75
N SER A 73 -2.91 24.38 14.36
CA SER A 73 -3.03 23.23 15.27
C SER A 73 -1.66 22.72 15.71
N THR A 74 -1.55 22.46 17.01
CA THR A 74 -0.42 21.79 17.65
C THR A 74 -0.76 20.35 18.06
N ALA A 75 -1.87 19.80 17.57
CA ALA A 75 -2.26 18.42 17.87
C ALA A 75 -1.18 17.45 17.38
N GLN A 76 -0.90 16.43 18.19
CA GLN A 76 0.13 15.44 17.92
C GLN A 76 -0.37 14.03 18.20
N THR A 77 0.23 13.06 17.53
CA THR A 77 0.02 11.64 17.78
C THR A 77 1.34 10.91 18.03
N LYS A 78 1.22 9.79 18.75
CA LYS A 78 2.30 8.79 18.90
C LYS A 78 2.24 7.71 17.80
N ARG A 79 1.18 7.68 16.99
CA ARG A 79 1.06 6.74 15.88
C ARG A 79 2.11 7.10 14.82
N SER A 80 2.73 6.09 14.22
CA SER A 80 3.54 6.28 13.03
C SER A 80 2.67 6.68 11.83
N VAL A 81 3.30 7.23 10.79
CA VAL A 81 2.61 7.58 9.54
C VAL A 81 1.87 6.39 8.91
N TYR A 82 2.50 5.21 8.88
CA TYR A 82 1.85 4.00 8.34
C TYR A 82 0.71 3.51 9.21
N ALA A 83 0.82 3.58 10.55
CA ALA A 83 -0.27 3.18 11.44
C ALA A 83 -1.47 4.13 11.32
N PHE A 84 -1.19 5.43 11.14
CA PHE A 84 -2.21 6.43 10.88
C PHE A 84 -2.95 6.19 9.55
N LEU A 85 -2.20 5.99 8.46
CA LEU A 85 -2.77 5.77 7.13
C LEU A 85 -3.51 4.41 7.04
N LEU A 86 -2.93 3.32 7.55
CA LEU A 86 -3.58 2.00 7.58
C LEU A 86 -4.87 2.01 8.41
N GLY A 87 -4.88 2.71 9.55
CA GLY A 87 -6.09 2.85 10.35
C GLY A 87 -7.20 3.55 9.58
N ASN A 88 -6.87 4.63 8.87
CA ASN A 88 -7.84 5.33 8.01
C ASN A 88 -8.26 4.50 6.78
N ALA A 89 -7.34 3.72 6.20
CA ALA A 89 -7.66 2.82 5.09
C ALA A 89 -8.66 1.73 5.50
N SER A 90 -8.50 1.16 6.70
CA SER A 90 -9.47 0.20 7.26
C SER A 90 -10.85 0.83 7.39
N TRP A 91 -10.94 2.02 7.99
CA TRP A 91 -12.22 2.73 8.13
C TRP A 91 -12.85 3.07 6.78
N ALA A 92 -12.06 3.51 5.80
CA ALA A 92 -12.53 3.80 4.45
C ALA A 92 -13.08 2.53 3.78
N SER A 93 -12.36 1.42 3.86
CA SER A 93 -12.80 0.13 3.31
C SER A 93 -14.09 -0.39 3.95
N GLU A 94 -14.21 -0.29 5.28
CA GLU A 94 -15.43 -0.66 6.02
C GLU A 94 -16.63 0.22 5.64
N ALA A 95 -16.38 1.52 5.42
CA ALA A 95 -17.38 2.46 4.94
C ALA A 95 -17.68 2.36 3.44
N LYS A 96 -17.01 1.44 2.72
CA LYS A 96 -17.08 1.26 1.26
C LYS A 96 -16.58 2.47 0.44
N GLU A 97 -15.77 3.32 1.06
CA GLU A 97 -15.02 4.40 0.42
C GLU A 97 -13.76 3.83 -0.25
N TYR A 98 -13.95 2.94 -1.24
CA TYR A 98 -12.87 2.11 -1.78
C TYR A 98 -11.79 2.91 -2.51
N GLU A 99 -12.14 3.99 -3.20
CA GLU A 99 -11.14 4.87 -3.84
C GLU A 99 -10.23 5.54 -2.82
N LEU A 100 -10.79 6.00 -1.70
CA LEU A 100 -10.02 6.60 -0.61
C LEU A 100 -9.15 5.54 0.08
N ALA A 101 -9.69 4.34 0.32
CA ALA A 101 -8.94 3.23 0.88
C ALA A 101 -7.74 2.88 -0.02
N GLU A 102 -7.94 2.82 -1.34
CA GLU A 102 -6.88 2.58 -2.32
C GLU A 102 -5.79 3.67 -2.26
N LYS A 103 -6.18 4.95 -2.27
CA LYS A 103 -5.24 6.09 -2.15
C LYS A 103 -4.39 6.00 -0.88
N LEU A 104 -5.02 5.70 0.26
CA LEU A 104 -4.35 5.56 1.55
C LEU A 104 -3.36 4.40 1.56
N LEU A 105 -3.75 3.23 1.03
CA LEU A 105 -2.88 2.05 0.95
C LEU A 105 -1.68 2.29 0.02
N ASN A 106 -1.91 2.91 -1.15
CA ASN A 106 -0.85 3.29 -2.06
C ASN A 106 0.12 4.31 -1.43
N GLU A 107 -0.40 5.24 -0.63
CA GLU A 107 0.47 6.18 0.09
C GLU A 107 1.33 5.49 1.16
N VAL A 108 0.79 4.45 1.83
CA VAL A 108 1.59 3.62 2.74
C VAL A 108 2.72 2.93 1.98
N ILE A 109 2.42 2.31 0.83
CA ILE A 109 3.40 1.60 -0.01
C ILE A 109 4.54 2.54 -0.43
N LYS A 110 4.22 3.78 -0.85
CA LYS A 110 5.22 4.78 -1.26
C LYS A 110 6.17 5.20 -0.13
N ARG A 111 5.71 5.16 1.12
CA ARG A 111 6.44 5.72 2.27
C ARG A 111 7.21 4.69 3.10
N THR A 112 6.91 3.40 2.94
CA THR A 112 7.48 2.36 3.78
C THR A 112 8.55 1.55 3.05
N ASN A 113 9.68 1.33 3.70
CA ASN A 113 10.67 0.33 3.27
C ASN A 113 10.45 -1.03 3.95
N ASN A 114 9.47 -1.13 4.85
CA ASN A 114 9.15 -2.39 5.51
C ASN A 114 8.29 -3.25 4.58
N ILE A 115 8.91 -4.31 4.05
CA ILE A 115 8.30 -5.20 3.07
C ILE A 115 7.05 -5.92 3.62
N PHE A 116 6.97 -6.20 4.92
CA PHE A 116 5.78 -6.79 5.53
C PHE A 116 4.59 -5.82 5.56
N ILE A 117 4.86 -4.52 5.69
CA ILE A 117 3.82 -3.49 5.55
C ILE A 117 3.36 -3.41 4.10
N VAL A 118 4.27 -3.45 3.13
CA VAL A 118 3.92 -3.48 1.69
C VAL A 118 3.07 -4.72 1.38
N HIS A 119 3.48 -5.90 1.84
CA HIS A 119 2.73 -7.14 1.74
C HIS A 119 1.30 -7.00 2.27
N ARG A 120 1.14 -6.39 3.45
CA ARG A 120 -0.18 -6.15 4.04
C ARG A 120 -1.03 -5.24 3.14
N CYS A 121 -0.45 -4.16 2.62
CA CYS A 121 -1.18 -3.23 1.76
C CYS A 121 -1.66 -3.91 0.48
N TYR A 122 -0.79 -4.66 -0.22
CA TYR A 122 -1.20 -5.40 -1.41
C TYR A 122 -2.26 -6.44 -1.10
N LYS A 123 -2.15 -7.17 0.01
CA LYS A 123 -3.19 -8.11 0.44
C LYS A 123 -4.55 -7.42 0.61
N GLU A 124 -4.58 -6.24 1.24
CA GLU A 124 -5.82 -5.48 1.41
C GLU A 124 -6.38 -4.96 0.06
N LEU A 125 -5.52 -4.42 -0.80
CA LEU A 125 -5.88 -3.96 -2.16
C LEU A 125 -6.46 -5.09 -3.02
N ILE A 126 -5.79 -6.25 -3.06
CA ILE A 126 -6.25 -7.41 -3.83
C ILE A 126 -7.60 -7.90 -3.32
N VAL A 127 -7.78 -8.04 -2.00
CA VAL A 127 -9.05 -8.47 -1.42
C VAL A 127 -10.17 -7.48 -1.75
N MET A 128 -9.90 -6.18 -1.69
CA MET A 128 -10.86 -5.13 -2.03
C MET A 128 -11.28 -5.21 -3.51
N HIS A 129 -10.31 -5.20 -4.42
CA HIS A 129 -10.59 -5.22 -5.85
C HIS A 129 -11.17 -6.54 -6.35
N HIS A 130 -10.78 -7.68 -5.78
CA HIS A 130 -11.44 -8.96 -6.06
C HIS A 130 -12.91 -8.95 -5.62
N LYS A 131 -13.27 -8.30 -4.51
CA LYS A 131 -14.68 -8.20 -4.11
C LYS A 131 -15.47 -7.33 -5.09
N LEU A 132 -14.86 -6.24 -5.58
CA LEU A 132 -15.47 -5.30 -6.50
C LEU A 132 -15.53 -5.77 -7.96
N SER A 133 -14.66 -6.70 -8.37
CA SER A 133 -14.62 -7.21 -9.75
C SER A 133 -15.92 -7.86 -10.21
N LYS A 134 -16.75 -8.32 -9.27
CA LYS A 134 -18.10 -8.83 -9.56
C LYS A 134 -19.08 -7.74 -10.03
N GLN A 135 -18.78 -6.47 -9.78
CA GLN A 135 -19.66 -5.32 -10.01
C GLN A 135 -19.06 -4.33 -11.01
N HIS A 136 -17.74 -4.23 -11.08
CA HIS A 136 -17.03 -3.28 -11.92
C HIS A 136 -15.87 -3.97 -12.64
N GLU A 137 -15.91 -3.99 -13.96
CA GLU A 137 -14.87 -4.59 -14.81
C GLU A 137 -13.49 -4.03 -14.44
N GLY A 138 -13.37 -2.69 -14.35
CA GLY A 138 -12.14 -1.97 -13.95
C GLY A 138 -11.48 -2.42 -12.64
N SER A 139 -12.22 -3.07 -11.74
CA SER A 139 -11.66 -3.61 -10.50
C SER A 139 -10.91 -4.93 -10.73
N LEU A 140 -11.25 -5.69 -11.76
CA LEU A 140 -10.53 -6.90 -12.12
C LEU A 140 -9.12 -6.57 -12.61
N GLU A 141 -8.96 -5.55 -13.47
CA GLU A 141 -7.63 -5.13 -13.95
C GLU A 141 -6.74 -4.68 -12.79
N LYS A 142 -7.29 -3.87 -11.87
CA LYS A 142 -6.56 -3.46 -10.66
C LYS A 142 -6.21 -4.66 -9.76
N CYS A 143 -7.10 -5.63 -9.62
CA CYS A 143 -6.81 -6.85 -8.88
C CYS A 143 -5.62 -7.61 -9.48
N ILE A 144 -5.59 -7.73 -10.81
CA ILE A 144 -4.47 -8.34 -11.56
C ILE A 144 -3.19 -7.54 -11.34
N GLU A 145 -3.23 -6.22 -11.50
CA GLU A 145 -2.08 -5.33 -11.32
C GLU A 145 -1.48 -5.46 -9.92
N PHE A 146 -2.29 -5.32 -8.87
CA PHE A 146 -1.81 -5.47 -7.50
C PHE A 146 -1.34 -6.89 -7.19
N SER A 147 -1.93 -7.91 -7.81
CA SER A 147 -1.46 -9.29 -7.67
C SER A 147 -0.07 -9.49 -8.27
N LYS A 148 0.21 -8.89 -9.44
CA LYS A 148 1.55 -8.92 -10.05
C LYS A 148 2.57 -8.22 -9.16
N LEU A 149 2.27 -7.00 -8.71
CA LEU A 149 3.15 -6.25 -7.80
C LEU A 149 3.39 -6.99 -6.47
N HIS A 150 2.39 -7.70 -5.95
CA HIS A 150 2.55 -8.53 -4.74
C HIS A 150 3.46 -9.73 -4.96
N ILE A 151 3.37 -10.38 -6.14
CA ILE A 151 4.25 -11.49 -6.51
C ILE A 151 5.68 -10.97 -6.72
N GLU A 152 5.87 -9.79 -7.29
CA GLU A 152 7.20 -9.20 -7.52
C GLU A 152 7.98 -8.98 -6.21
N ILE A 153 7.29 -8.68 -5.11
CA ILE A 153 7.94 -8.53 -3.80
C ILE A 153 8.17 -9.86 -3.06
N ALA A 154 7.75 -11.00 -3.63
CA ALA A 154 7.87 -12.31 -3.01
C ALA A 154 9.31 -12.69 -2.61
N PRO A 155 10.34 -12.50 -3.46
CA PRO A 155 11.71 -12.83 -3.07
C PRO A 155 12.19 -12.03 -1.85
N LEU A 156 11.86 -10.73 -1.82
CA LEU A 156 12.21 -9.84 -0.70
C LEU A 156 11.48 -10.22 0.59
N LEU A 157 10.21 -10.65 0.49
CA LEU A 157 9.45 -11.16 1.65
C LEU A 157 10.08 -12.43 2.21
N PHE A 158 10.48 -13.34 1.34
CA PHE A 158 11.12 -14.59 1.75
C PHE A 158 12.45 -14.30 2.44
N GLU A 159 13.33 -13.53 1.80
CA GLU A 159 14.65 -13.18 2.35
C GLU A 159 14.52 -12.49 3.72
N ASN A 160 13.62 -11.51 3.84
CA ASN A 160 13.42 -10.78 5.10
C ASN A 160 12.86 -11.70 6.20
N ALA A 161 11.96 -12.62 5.85
CA ALA A 161 11.45 -13.61 6.79
C ALA A 161 12.55 -14.55 7.30
N MET A 162 13.38 -15.07 6.39
CA MET A 162 14.52 -15.92 6.75
C MET A 162 15.53 -15.18 7.64
N ASN A 163 15.86 -13.93 7.31
CA ASN A 163 16.78 -13.09 8.08
C ASN A 163 16.25 -12.73 9.47
N THR A 164 14.93 -12.69 9.64
CA THR A 164 14.27 -12.41 10.93
C THR A 164 13.90 -13.68 11.69
N GLY A 165 14.17 -14.86 11.14
CA GLY A 165 13.88 -16.15 11.77
C GLY A 165 12.37 -16.45 11.87
N ILE A 166 11.57 -15.87 10.98
CA ILE A 166 10.12 -16.11 10.91
C ILE A 166 9.77 -16.88 9.63
N GLU A 167 8.60 -17.51 9.64
CA GLU A 167 8.07 -18.19 8.46
C GLU A 167 7.69 -17.16 7.36
N PRO A 168 8.11 -17.37 6.09
CA PRO A 168 7.69 -16.54 4.97
C PRO A 168 6.16 -16.44 4.87
N PRO A 169 5.59 -15.22 4.74
CA PRO A 169 4.14 -15.06 4.75
C PRO A 169 3.51 -15.66 3.49
N ARG A 170 2.30 -16.18 3.60
CA ARG A 170 1.55 -16.65 2.42
C ARG A 170 1.22 -15.51 1.46
N ILE A 171 1.53 -15.67 0.18
CA ILE A 171 1.17 -14.72 -0.89
C ILE A 171 -0.05 -15.24 -1.63
N ALA A 172 -1.23 -14.75 -1.25
CA ALA A 172 -2.51 -15.17 -1.86
C ALA A 172 -2.63 -14.80 -3.35
N ALA A 173 -1.85 -13.81 -3.80
CA ALA A 173 -1.81 -13.34 -5.19
C ALA A 173 -1.48 -14.47 -6.19
N PHE A 174 -0.62 -15.44 -5.83
CA PHE A 174 -0.32 -16.58 -6.70
C PHE A 174 -1.59 -17.35 -7.08
N ASN A 175 -2.40 -17.73 -6.10
CA ASN A 175 -3.62 -18.50 -6.34
C ASN A 175 -4.66 -17.69 -7.12
N ILE A 176 -4.77 -16.39 -6.84
CA ILE A 176 -5.71 -15.52 -7.53
C ILE A 176 -5.32 -15.39 -9.01
N MET A 177 -4.03 -15.17 -9.29
CA MET A 177 -3.50 -15.08 -10.65
C MET A 177 -3.67 -16.37 -11.44
N MET A 178 -3.32 -17.51 -10.83
CA MET A 178 -3.51 -18.83 -11.45
C MET A 178 -4.97 -19.06 -11.81
N LYS A 179 -5.91 -18.82 -10.88
CA LYS A 179 -7.34 -18.99 -11.15
C LYS A 179 -7.82 -18.10 -12.30
N MET A 180 -7.41 -16.83 -12.33
CA MET A 180 -7.80 -15.91 -13.41
C MET A 180 -7.24 -16.31 -14.77
N TYR A 181 -6.01 -16.80 -14.82
CA TYR A 181 -5.41 -17.26 -16.08
C TYR A 181 -6.05 -18.56 -16.58
N GLU A 182 -6.39 -19.47 -15.67
CA GLU A 182 -7.16 -20.68 -15.99
C GLU A 182 -8.54 -20.32 -16.59
N GLU A 183 -9.28 -19.41 -15.95
CA GLU A 183 -10.59 -18.94 -16.44
C GLU A 183 -10.51 -18.28 -17.83
N LYS A 184 -9.38 -17.66 -18.17
CA LYS A 184 -9.12 -17.02 -19.46
C LYS A 184 -8.48 -17.94 -20.50
N GLY A 185 -8.16 -19.19 -20.15
CA GLY A 185 -7.45 -20.13 -21.03
C GLY A 185 -5.98 -19.75 -21.31
N LEU A 186 -5.38 -18.92 -20.44
CA LEU A 186 -4.01 -18.42 -20.55
C LEU A 186 -3.03 -19.39 -19.85
N LEU A 187 -2.81 -20.55 -20.48
CA LEU A 187 -2.07 -21.66 -19.88
C LEU A 187 -0.58 -21.34 -19.63
N GLU A 188 0.06 -20.59 -20.52
CA GLU A 188 1.48 -20.25 -20.36
C GLU A 188 1.70 -19.34 -19.14
N GLU A 189 0.87 -18.31 -18.98
CA GLU A 189 0.93 -17.41 -17.84
C GLU A 189 0.58 -18.10 -16.54
N TYR A 190 -0.37 -19.05 -16.56
CA TYR A 190 -0.65 -19.93 -15.43
C TYR A 190 0.61 -20.69 -15.00
N GLU A 191 1.27 -21.39 -15.93
CA GLU A 191 2.46 -22.18 -15.62
C GLU A 191 3.60 -21.31 -15.09
N ASN A 192 3.76 -20.10 -15.60
CA ASN A 192 4.76 -19.15 -15.13
C ASN A 192 4.50 -18.74 -13.67
N VAL A 193 3.25 -18.41 -13.33
CA VAL A 193 2.88 -18.07 -11.94
C VAL A 193 3.03 -19.27 -11.02
N PHE A 194 2.66 -20.48 -11.47
CA PHE A 194 2.84 -21.71 -10.70
C PHE A 194 4.31 -21.96 -10.37
N LYS A 195 5.21 -21.83 -11.37
CA LYS A 195 6.66 -21.95 -11.15
C LYS A 195 7.18 -20.93 -10.13
N LEU A 196 6.75 -19.66 -10.23
CA LEU A 196 7.11 -18.63 -9.25
C LEU A 196 6.61 -18.97 -7.84
N GLU A 197 5.41 -19.54 -7.71
CA GLU A 197 4.90 -19.99 -6.40
C GLU A 197 5.76 -21.11 -5.82
N GLN A 198 6.18 -22.08 -6.64
CA GLN A 198 7.08 -23.16 -6.20
C GLN A 198 8.45 -22.62 -5.79
N GLN A 199 9.00 -21.68 -6.56
CA GLN A 199 10.24 -20.99 -6.20
C GLN A 199 10.12 -20.27 -4.86
N TYR A 200 9.01 -19.57 -4.62
CA TYR A 200 8.75 -18.92 -3.33
C TYR A 200 8.65 -19.92 -2.18
N LYS A 201 7.93 -21.03 -2.36
CA LYS A 201 7.79 -22.08 -1.35
C LYS A 201 9.12 -22.76 -1.01
N ASN A 202 9.97 -22.94 -2.01
CA ASN A 202 11.25 -23.64 -1.87
C ASN A 202 12.42 -22.71 -1.52
N GLY A 203 12.23 -21.40 -1.59
CA GLY A 203 13.30 -20.41 -1.39
C GLY A 203 14.33 -20.37 -2.53
N THR A 204 13.96 -20.82 -3.72
CA THR A 204 14.86 -20.93 -4.89
C THR A 204 14.55 -19.83 -5.90
N PHE A 205 15.10 -18.63 -5.68
CA PHE A 205 15.02 -17.52 -6.62
C PHE A 205 16.34 -17.46 -7.41
N GLU A 206 16.42 -18.15 -8.55
CA GLU A 206 17.58 -18.14 -9.46
C GLU A 206 17.47 -17.06 -10.54
#